data_AF-A0A0A1ZRH6-F1
#
_entry.id   AF-A0A0A1ZRH6-F1
#
_cell.length_a   1.000
_cell.length_b   1.000
_cell.length_c   1.000
_cell.angle_alpha   90.00
_cell.angle_beta   90.00
_cell.angle_gamma   90.00
#
_symmetry.space_group_name_H-M   'P 1'
#
loop_
_entity.id
_entity.type
_entity.pdbx_description
1 polymer ?
#
loop_
_entity_poly.entity_id
_entity_poly.type
_entity_poly.pdbx_seq_one_letter_code
_entity_poly.pdbx_strand_id
1 'polypeptide(L)'
;MNQFPKDFNNPEKVREWYLGIKAVFKHIQQKNNWFKQKAWDKLKIELINAVGSKSFIPDDLDWVEGILIKDIRPTTQECLRVAKRYPQKTPLLDSLKKFI
;
A
#
# COMPACT_ATOMS: atom_id res chain seq x y z
N MET A 1 -24.60 8.61 -9.18
CA MET A 1 -23.92 7.37 -8.72
C MET A 1 -22.52 7.38 -9.31
N ASN A 2 -21.51 7.67 -8.48
CA ASN A 2 -20.15 7.88 -8.97
C ASN A 2 -19.54 6.53 -9.36
N GLN A 3 -19.24 6.40 -10.65
CA GLN A 3 -18.52 5.27 -11.22
C GLN A 3 -17.17 5.17 -10.53
N PHE A 4 -16.84 3.98 -10.00
CA PHE A 4 -15.45 3.62 -9.74
C PHE A 4 -14.62 3.98 -10.98
N PRO A 5 -13.40 4.54 -10.85
CA PRO A 5 -12.53 4.67 -12.01
C PRO A 5 -12.39 3.27 -12.63
N LYS A 6 -12.83 3.13 -13.89
CA LYS A 6 -12.90 1.86 -14.66
C LYS A 6 -11.58 1.09 -14.71
N ASP A 7 -10.50 1.71 -14.24
CA ASP A 7 -9.13 1.23 -14.29
C ASP A 7 -8.79 0.12 -13.29
N PHE A 8 -9.47 0.04 -12.14
CA PHE A 8 -9.18 -1.02 -11.15
C PHE A 8 -9.85 -2.36 -11.46
N ASN A 9 -10.69 -2.45 -12.50
CA ASN A 9 -11.16 -3.72 -13.03
C ASN A 9 -10.11 -4.41 -13.93
N ASN A 10 -8.97 -3.77 -14.18
CA ASN A 10 -7.86 -4.33 -14.93
C ASN A 10 -6.77 -4.88 -13.97
N PRO A 11 -6.57 -6.22 -13.91
CA PRO A 11 -5.53 -6.85 -13.10
C PRO A 11 -4.10 -6.35 -13.37
N GLU A 12 -3.82 -5.90 -14.60
CA GLU A 12 -2.51 -5.38 -14.99
C GLU A 12 -2.24 -4.01 -14.38
N LYS A 13 -3.20 -3.08 -14.47
CA LYS A 13 -3.09 -1.75 -13.83
C LYS A 13 -2.91 -1.87 -12.31
N VAL A 14 -3.64 -2.80 -11.72
CA VAL A 14 -3.53 -3.15 -10.31
C VAL A 14 -2.13 -3.67 -9.95
N ARG A 15 -1.55 -4.50 -10.81
CA ARG A 15 -0.21 -5.04 -10.66
C ARG A 15 0.88 -3.98 -10.86
N GLU A 16 0.72 -3.09 -11.83
CA GLU A 16 1.62 -1.94 -12.06
C GLU A 16 1.63 -1.01 -10.86
N TRP A 17 0.45 -0.72 -10.30
CA TRP A 17 0.33 0.05 -9.06
C TRP A 17 1.10 -0.60 -7.90
N TYR A 18 1.00 -1.93 -7.74
CA TYR A 18 1.80 -2.68 -6.76
C TYR A 18 3.31 -2.57 -7.00
N LEU A 19 3.77 -2.73 -8.25
CA LEU A 19 5.18 -2.60 -8.59
C LEU A 19 5.70 -1.18 -8.30
N GLY A 20 4.88 -0.17 -8.58
CA GLY A 20 5.16 1.23 -8.26
C GLY A 20 5.34 1.45 -6.75
N ILE A 21 4.45 0.89 -5.92
CA ILE A 21 4.57 0.96 -4.46
C ILE A 21 5.86 0.33 -3.95
N LYS A 22 6.21 -0.85 -4.45
CA LYS A 22 7.45 -1.54 -4.07
C LYS A 22 8.68 -0.71 -4.45
N ALA A 23 8.68 -0.09 -5.63
CA ALA A 23 9.74 0.80 -6.07
C ALA A 23 9.88 2.03 -5.17
N VAL A 24 8.76 2.68 -4.81
CA VAL A 24 8.74 3.81 -3.88
C VAL A 24 9.28 3.42 -2.50
N PHE A 25 8.86 2.28 -1.96
CA PHE A 25 9.35 1.78 -0.67
C PHE A 25 10.86 1.47 -0.69
N LYS A 26 11.37 0.92 -1.79
CA LYS A 26 12.82 0.71 -1.98
C LYS A 26 13.59 2.03 -2.05
N HIS A 27 13.04 3.03 -2.74
CA HIS A 27 13.63 4.35 -2.81
C HIS A 27 13.71 5.02 -1.42
N ILE A 28 12.65 4.93 -0.63
CA ILE A 28 12.62 5.45 0.76
C ILE A 28 13.70 4.79 1.62
N GLN A 29 13.87 3.46 1.52
CA GLN A 29 14.95 2.74 2.22
C GLN A 29 16.33 3.28 1.85
N GLN A 30 16.59 3.45 0.55
CA GLN A 30 17.88 3.94 0.04
C GLN A 30 18.14 5.39 0.48
N LYS A 31 17.16 6.28 0.30
CA LYS A 31 17.28 7.71 0.63
C LYS A 31 17.56 7.95 2.11
N ASN A 32 16.92 7.17 2.98
CA ASN A 32 17.02 7.34 4.43
C ASN A 32 18.04 6.41 5.11
N ASN A 33 18.76 5.59 4.34
CA ASN A 33 19.63 4.53 4.85
C ASN A 33 18.93 3.64 5.89
N TRP A 34 17.69 3.24 5.60
CA TRP A 34 16.89 2.38 6.46
C TRP A 34 16.92 0.94 5.97
N PHE A 35 17.21 0.02 6.87
CA PHE A 35 16.94 -1.40 6.65
C PHE A 35 15.43 -1.64 6.51
N LYS A 36 15.07 -2.70 5.77
CA LYS A 36 13.67 -3.07 5.46
C LYS A 36 12.71 -2.95 6.65
N GLN A 37 13.06 -3.58 7.78
CA GLN A 37 12.21 -3.58 8.97
C GLN A 37 12.00 -2.17 9.54
N LYS A 38 13.06 -1.35 9.62
CA LYS A 38 12.98 0.03 10.11
C LYS A 38 12.07 0.89 9.22
N ALA A 39 12.17 0.73 7.90
CA ALA A 39 11.29 1.43 6.96
C ALA A 39 9.82 0.99 7.11
N TRP A 40 9.60 -0.31 7.35
CA TRP A 40 8.27 -0.84 7.61
C TRP A 40 7.68 -0.34 8.92
N ASP A 41 8.42 -0.33 10.02
CA ASP A 41 7.94 0.15 11.32
C ASP A 41 7.52 1.63 11.24
N LYS A 42 8.29 2.46 10.51
CA LYS A 42 7.95 3.86 10.25
C LYS A 42 6.69 3.99 9.38
N LEU A 43 6.60 3.21 8.30
CA LEU A 43 5.43 3.23 7.42
C LEU A 43 4.17 2.75 8.14
N LYS A 44 4.27 1.72 8.99
CA LYS A 44 3.18 1.17 9.79
C LYS A 44 2.55 2.22 10.69
N ILE A 45 3.36 3.05 11.35
CA ILE A 45 2.88 4.17 12.16
C ILE A 45 2.06 5.13 11.30
N GLU A 46 2.58 5.52 10.13
CA GLU A 46 1.88 6.44 9.24
C GLU A 46 0.61 5.85 8.62
N LEU A 47 0.59 4.54 8.33
CA LEU A 47 -0.60 3.84 7.86
C LEU A 47 -1.72 3.86 8.91
N ILE A 48 -1.38 3.58 10.17
CA ILE A 48 -2.32 3.64 11.29
C ILE A 48 -2.86 5.07 11.45
N ASN A 49 -1.99 6.08 11.34
CA ASN A 49 -2.37 7.49 11.45
C ASN A 49 -3.26 7.96 10.29
N ALA A 50 -2.96 7.58 9.05
CA ALA A 50 -3.66 8.04 7.85
C ALA A 50 -5.10 7.50 7.74
N VAL A 51 -5.32 6.29 8.25
CA VAL A 51 -6.60 5.60 8.10
C VAL A 51 -7.52 5.85 9.31
N GLY A 52 -6.93 6.26 10.43
CA GLY A 52 -7.60 6.26 11.73
C GLY A 52 -7.73 4.83 12.26
N SER A 53 -7.56 4.65 13.56
CA SER A 53 -7.52 3.34 14.24
C SER A 53 -8.73 2.43 14.00
N LYS A 54 -9.80 2.92 13.37
CA LYS A 54 -11.05 2.18 13.10
C LYS A 54 -11.19 1.64 11.68
N SER A 55 -10.32 2.00 10.72
CA SER A 55 -10.55 1.69 9.31
C SER A 55 -9.46 0.86 8.62
N PHE A 56 -8.31 0.62 9.26
CA PHE A 56 -7.27 -0.28 8.77
C PHE A 56 -7.26 -1.53 9.62
N ILE A 57 -7.73 -2.65 9.07
CA ILE A 57 -7.83 -3.93 9.78
C ILE A 57 -6.43 -4.59 9.79
N PRO A 58 -6.05 -5.35 10.83
CA PRO A 58 -4.80 -6.13 10.86
C PRO A 58 -4.49 -6.87 9.53
N ASP A 59 -5.51 -7.45 8.90
CA ASP A 59 -5.40 -8.10 7.58
C ASP A 59 -4.80 -7.22 6.48
N ASP A 60 -5.06 -5.90 6.50
CA ASP A 60 -4.51 -4.98 5.52
C ASP A 60 -3.04 -4.63 5.84
N LEU A 61 -2.64 -4.59 7.13
CA LEU A 61 -1.23 -4.42 7.52
C LEU A 61 -0.40 -5.64 7.15
N ASP A 62 -0.91 -6.83 7.45
CA ASP A 62 -0.23 -8.09 7.16
C ASP A 62 -0.09 -8.28 5.64
N TRP A 63 -1.10 -7.85 4.88
CA TRP A 63 -1.05 -7.83 3.43
C TRP A 63 0.02 -6.85 2.91
N VAL A 64 0.06 -5.61 3.40
CA VAL A 64 1.09 -4.64 3.00
C VAL A 64 2.49 -5.09 3.42
N GLU A 65 2.64 -5.70 4.60
CA GLU A 65 3.90 -6.31 5.04
C GLU A 65 4.33 -7.43 4.09
N GLY A 66 3.39 -8.31 3.74
CA GLY A 66 3.60 -9.39 2.78
C GLY A 66 4.17 -8.86 1.47
N ILE A 67 3.57 -7.77 0.98
CA ILE A 67 3.97 -7.08 -0.25
C ILE A 67 5.37 -6.46 -0.14
N LEU A 68 5.62 -5.67 0.91
CA LEU A 68 6.80 -4.81 0.99
C LEU A 68 8.03 -5.52 1.55
N ILE A 69 7.83 -6.42 2.51
CA ILE A 69 8.89 -7.11 3.23
C ILE A 69 9.12 -8.52 2.70
N LYS A 70 8.03 -9.29 2.59
CA LYS A 70 8.08 -10.73 2.25
C LYS A 70 8.09 -10.98 0.74
N ASP A 71 8.02 -9.93 -0.07
CA ASP A 71 7.96 -9.97 -1.54
C ASP A 71 6.84 -10.85 -2.09
N ILE A 72 5.71 -10.89 -1.36
CA ILE A 72 4.52 -11.61 -1.79
C ILE A 72 3.85 -10.79 -2.87
N ARG A 73 3.64 -11.43 -4.02
CA ARG A 73 2.87 -10.85 -5.11
C ARG A 73 1.38 -10.98 -4.79
N PRO A 74 0.63 -9.88 -4.65
CA PRO A 74 -0.78 -9.95 -4.37
C PRO A 74 -1.54 -10.47 -5.59
N THR A 75 -2.59 -11.21 -5.31
CA THR A 75 -3.57 -11.65 -6.31
C THR A 75 -4.44 -10.49 -6.75
N THR A 76 -5.02 -10.61 -7.94
CA THR A 76 -6.01 -9.67 -8.47
C THR A 76 -7.16 -9.44 -7.48
N GLN A 77 -7.64 -10.50 -6.83
CA GLN A 77 -8.76 -10.40 -5.91
C GLN A 77 -8.42 -9.61 -4.64
N GLU A 78 -7.22 -9.79 -4.10
CA GLU A 78 -6.78 -9.03 -2.92
C GLU A 78 -6.66 -7.54 -3.24
N CYS A 79 -6.08 -7.21 -4.39
CA CYS A 79 -6.01 -5.82 -4.81
C CYS A 79 -7.39 -5.21 -5.08
N LEU A 80 -8.31 -5.95 -5.70
CA LEU A 80 -9.70 -5.52 -5.91
C LEU A 80 -10.41 -5.30 -4.56
N ARG A 81 -10.17 -6.17 -3.57
CA ARG A 81 -10.70 -6.03 -2.20
C ARG A 81 -10.25 -4.71 -1.58
N VAL A 82 -8.97 -4.38 -1.70
CA VAL A 82 -8.39 -3.13 -1.17
C VAL A 82 -8.96 -1.92 -1.92
N ALA A 83 -9.04 -1.96 -3.25
CA ALA A 83 -9.61 -0.86 -4.06
C ALA A 83 -11.09 -0.59 -3.74
N LYS A 84 -11.88 -1.64 -3.49
CA LYS A 84 -13.27 -1.53 -3.03
C LYS A 84 -13.39 -0.93 -1.63
N ARG A 85 -12.45 -1.25 -0.73
CA ARG A 85 -12.43 -0.77 0.66
C ARG A 85 -12.04 0.70 0.74
N TYR A 86 -11.12 1.16 -0.11
CA TYR A 86 -10.65 2.54 -0.14
C TYR A 86 -10.97 3.21 -1.50
N PRO A 87 -12.25 3.41 -1.86
CA PRO A 87 -12.64 3.85 -3.20
C PRO A 87 -12.25 5.29 -3.54
N GLN A 88 -11.93 6.11 -2.53
CA GLN A 88 -11.61 7.53 -2.65
C GLN A 88 -10.34 7.90 -1.87
N LYS A 89 -9.58 6.90 -1.42
CA LYS A 89 -8.38 7.11 -0.59
C LYS A 89 -7.27 6.21 -1.09
N THR A 90 -6.04 6.66 -0.94
CA THR A 90 -4.84 5.86 -1.23
C THR A 90 -3.93 5.79 -0.01
N PRO A 91 -4.38 5.21 1.13
CA PRO A 91 -3.68 5.38 2.40
C PRO A 91 -2.22 4.95 2.35
N LEU A 92 -1.91 3.87 1.65
CA LEU A 92 -0.55 3.40 1.47
C LEU A 92 0.33 4.39 0.70
N LEU A 93 -0.17 4.94 -0.40
CA LEU A 93 0.56 5.93 -1.18
C LEU A 93 0.72 7.24 -0.41
N ASP A 94 -0.33 7.67 0.28
CA ASP A 94 -0.33 8.90 1.07
C ASP A 94 0.63 8.80 2.27
N SER A 95 0.71 7.64 2.92
CA SER A 95 1.71 7.38 3.97
C SER A 95 3.13 7.31 3.42
N LEU A 96 3.35 6.67 2.25
CA LEU A 96 4.67 6.61 1.62
C LEU A 96 5.19 8.00 1.24
N LYS A 97 4.33 8.89 0.73
CA LYS A 97 4.68 10.26 0.34
C LYS A 97 5.28 11.09 1.49
N LYS A 98 4.99 10.75 2.75
CA LYS A 98 5.57 11.46 3.91
C LYS A 98 7.06 11.20 4.11
N PHE A 99 7.62 10.21 3.42
CA PHE A 99 9.03 9.82 3.51
C PHE A 99 9.83 10.13 2.25
N ILE A 100 9.18 10.73 1.25
CA ILE A 100 9.79 11.22 0.00
C ILE A 100 10.24 12.65 0.19
#